data_AF-A0A662UMM3-F1
#
_entry.id   AF-A0A662UMM3-F1
#
_cell.length_a   1.000
_cell.length_b   1.000
_cell.length_c   1.000
_cell.angle_alpha   90.00
_cell.angle_beta   90.00
_cell.angle_gamma   90.00
#
_symmetry.space_group_name_H-M   'P 1'
#
loop_
_entity.id
_entity.type
_entity.pdbx_description
1 polymer ?
#
loop_
_entity_poly.entity_id
_entity_poly.type
_entity_poly.pdbx_seq_one_letter_code
_entity_poly.pdbx_strand_id
1 'polypeptide(L)'
;MDVISRLSRHIAFLVMIITIPLMFITVYGAVARYFFKHPDIRVMFLGECCYGIMFSLGGAYALKTGALVSMDFLYKRLPSGFRRILDALIYSIIIISCVV
;
A
#
# COMPACT_ATOMS: atom_id res chain seq x y z
N MET A 1 22.47 -13.93 -12.61
CA MET A 1 21.51 -12.80 -12.41
C MET A 1 20.67 -13.08 -11.15
N ASP A 2 21.33 -13.25 -10.00
CA ASP A 2 20.70 -13.92 -8.83
C ASP A 2 20.58 -13.02 -7.60
N VAL A 3 21.44 -12.00 -7.51
CA VAL A 3 21.49 -11.01 -6.43
C VAL A 3 20.17 -10.26 -6.29
N ILE A 4 19.58 -9.86 -7.42
CA ILE A 4 18.31 -9.15 -7.50
C ILE A 4 17.18 -10.04 -6.94
N SER A 5 17.16 -11.32 -7.31
CA SER A 5 16.17 -12.31 -6.85
C SER A 5 16.28 -12.60 -5.34
N ARG A 6 17.52 -12.70 -4.81
CA ARG A 6 17.78 -12.86 -3.38
C ARG A 6 17.37 -11.65 -2.55
N LEU A 7 17.66 -10.43 -3.03
CA LEU A 7 17.30 -9.19 -2.35
C LEU A 7 15.79 -9.04 -2.22
N SER A 8 15.04 -9.33 -3.30
CA SER A 8 13.57 -9.39 -3.27
C SER A 8 13.05 -10.27 -2.16
N ARG A 9 13.60 -11.48 -2.03
CA ARG A 9 13.10 -12.48 -1.10
C ARG A 9 13.33 -12.02 0.34
N HIS A 10 14.44 -11.35 0.61
CA HIS A 10 14.70 -10.73 1.91
C HIS A 10 13.75 -9.57 2.21
N ILE A 11 13.48 -8.73 1.21
CA ILE A 11 12.52 -7.62 1.36
C ILE A 11 11.11 -8.16 1.64
N ALA A 12 10.67 -9.19 0.91
CA ALA A 12 9.36 -9.82 1.15
C ALA A 12 9.27 -10.44 2.55
N PHE A 13 10.34 -11.08 3.02
CA PHE A 13 10.39 -11.63 4.36
C PHE A 13 10.36 -10.54 5.44
N LEU A 14 11.07 -9.42 5.23
CA LEU A 14 11.00 -8.24 6.10
C LEU A 14 9.58 -7.65 6.16
N VAL A 15 8.90 -7.53 5.02
CA VAL A 15 7.50 -7.06 4.97
C VAL A 15 6.60 -7.97 5.78
N MET A 16 6.72 -9.29 5.61
CA MET A 16 5.93 -10.27 6.36
C MET A 16 6.15 -10.17 7.87
N ILE A 17 7.39 -9.95 8.31
CA ILE A 17 7.71 -9.74 9.72
C ILE A 17 7.09 -8.45 10.27
N ILE A 18 7.04 -7.37 9.48
CA ILE A 18 6.50 -6.06 9.89
C ILE A 18 4.96 -6.06 9.95
N THR A 19 4.29 -6.94 9.20
CA THR A 19 2.84 -7.08 9.27
C THR A 19 2.35 -7.55 10.65
N ILE A 20 3.12 -8.40 11.32
CA ILE A 20 2.77 -8.93 12.65
C ILE A 20 2.67 -7.81 13.71
N PRO A 21 3.69 -6.97 13.95
CA PRO A 21 3.58 -5.88 14.93
C PRO A 21 2.53 -4.85 14.55
N LEU A 22 2.32 -4.58 13.25
CA LEU A 22 1.24 -3.71 12.78
C LEU A 22 -0.14 -4.24 13.21
N MET A 23 -0.37 -5.55 13.10
CA MET A 23 -1.60 -6.19 13.57
C MET A 23 -1.78 -6.02 15.09
N PHE A 24 -0.72 -6.19 15.88
CA PHE A 24 -0.79 -5.97 17.33
C PHE A 24 -1.10 -4.52 17.70
N ILE A 25 -0.47 -3.54 17.03
CA ILE A 25 -0.68 -2.11 17.27
C ILE A 25 -2.14 -1.73 16.96
N THR A 26 -2.67 -2.21 15.84
CA THR A 26 -4.06 -1.93 15.42
C THR A 26 -5.09 -2.59 16.33
N VAL A 27 -4.87 -3.84 16.75
CA VAL A 27 -5.73 -4.53 17.73
C VAL A 27 -5.68 -3.83 19.09
N TYR A 28 -4.50 -3.45 19.58
CA TYR A 28 -4.36 -2.68 20.82
C TYR A 28 -5.12 -1.35 20.74
N GLY A 29 -4.99 -0.61 19.63
CA GLY A 29 -5.72 0.64 19.42
C GLY A 29 -7.24 0.45 19.41
N ALA A 30 -7.73 -0.62 18.77
CA ALA A 30 -9.14 -0.95 18.78
C ALA A 30 -9.64 -1.28 20.19
N VAL A 31 -8.91 -2.12 20.94
CA VAL A 31 -9.28 -2.48 22.32
C VAL A 31 -9.27 -1.24 23.21
N ALA A 32 -8.22 -0.41 23.16
CA ALA A 32 -8.15 0.82 23.94
C ALA A 32 -9.30 1.79 23.63
N ARG A 33 -9.68 1.90 22.34
CA ARG A 33 -10.77 2.78 21.92
C ARG A 33 -12.15 2.27 22.33
N TYR A 34 -12.44 0.99 22.11
CA TYR A 34 -13.77 0.43 22.32
C TYR A 34 -14.01 -0.02 23.77
N PHE A 35 -13.01 -0.57 24.46
CA PHE A 35 -13.14 -1.03 25.84
C PHE A 35 -12.78 0.05 26.86
N PHE A 36 -11.69 0.78 26.66
CA PHE A 36 -11.20 1.76 27.64
C PHE A 36 -11.73 3.18 27.39
N LYS A 37 -12.43 3.44 26.27
CA LYS A 37 -12.93 4.78 25.85
C LYS A 37 -11.85 5.89 25.88
N HIS A 38 -10.58 5.50 25.91
CA HIS A 38 -9.45 6.39 25.97
C HIS A 38 -8.67 6.27 24.66
N PRO A 39 -8.90 7.18 23.69
CA PRO A 39 -8.16 7.16 22.44
C PRO A 39 -6.71 7.57 22.71
N ASP A 40 -5.78 6.63 22.54
CA ASP A 40 -4.34 6.90 22.68
C ASP A 40 -3.76 7.33 21.32
N ILE A 41 -3.31 8.59 21.23
CA ILE A 41 -2.74 9.18 20.02
C ILE A 41 -1.45 8.47 19.57
N ARG A 42 -0.75 7.82 20.50
CA ARG A 42 0.50 7.10 20.21
C ARG A 42 0.26 5.93 19.28
N VAL A 43 -0.88 5.25 19.44
CA VAL A 43 -1.23 4.07 18.64
C VAL A 43 -1.50 4.44 17.20
N MET A 44 -2.15 5.59 16.98
CA MET A 44 -2.35 6.15 15.65
C MET A 44 -1.00 6.46 14.99
N PHE A 45 -0.12 7.20 15.67
CA PHE A 45 1.20 7.54 15.12
C PHE A 45 2.06 6.31 14.81
N LEU A 46 2.14 5.32 15.71
CA LEU A 46 2.88 4.08 15.48
C LEU A 46 2.27 3.23 14.35
N GLY A 47 0.93 3.18 14.28
CA GLY A 47 0.20 2.48 13.23
C GLY A 47 0.52 3.04 11.85
N GLU A 48 0.41 4.37 11.70
CA GLU A 48 0.72 5.07 10.44
C GLU A 48 2.20 4.87 10.03
N CYS A 49 3.14 4.95 10.97
CA CYS A 49 4.55 4.69 10.68
C CYS A 49 4.80 3.25 10.21
N CYS A 50 4.24 2.25 10.89
CA CYS A 50 4.38 0.84 10.50
C CYS A 50 3.73 0.57 9.13
N TYR A 51 2.56 1.18 8.89
CA TYR A 51 1.86 1.05 7.62
C TYR A 51 2.66 1.65 6.46
N GLY A 52 3.27 2.83 6.67
CA GLY A 52 4.15 3.46 5.69
C GLY A 52 5.38 2.61 5.34
N ILE A 53 6.01 1.98 6.34
CA ILE A 53 7.13 1.06 6.12
C ILE A 53 6.67 -0.16 5.32
N MET A 54 5.55 -0.77 5.69
CA MET A 54 4.99 -1.92 4.97
C MET A 54 4.64 -1.57 3.52
N PHE A 55 4.04 -0.40 3.28
CA PHE A 55 3.68 0.07 1.94
C PHE A 55 4.92 0.34 1.08
N SER A 56 5.93 1.02 1.63
CA SER A 56 7.17 1.34 0.92
C SER A 56 7.96 0.07 0.56
N LEU A 57 8.18 -0.83 1.51
CA LEU A 57 8.92 -2.08 1.27
C LEU A 57 8.11 -3.06 0.40
N GLY A 58 6.80 -3.14 0.62
CA GLY A 58 5.88 -3.96 -0.20
C GLY A 58 5.79 -3.44 -1.63
N GLY A 59 5.71 -2.14 -1.82
CA GLY A 59 5.71 -1.47 -3.12
C GLY A 59 7.02 -1.70 -3.89
N ALA A 60 8.16 -1.56 -3.22
CA ALA A 60 9.46 -1.87 -3.82
C ALA A 60 9.55 -3.34 -4.29
N TYR A 61 9.02 -4.28 -3.50
CA TYR A 61 8.95 -5.69 -3.89
C TYR A 61 7.98 -5.94 -5.06
N ALA A 62 6.80 -5.30 -5.06
CA ALA A 62 5.81 -5.41 -6.12
C ALA A 62 6.34 -4.87 -7.47
N LEU A 63 7.07 -3.75 -7.43
CA LEU A 63 7.73 -3.17 -8.61
C LEU A 63 8.79 -4.13 -9.18
N LYS A 64 9.60 -4.74 -8.31
CA LYS A 64 10.66 -5.67 -8.70
C LYS A 64 10.14 -7.00 -9.25
N THR A 65 8.96 -7.43 -8.80
CA THR A 65 8.29 -8.65 -9.28
C THR A 65 7.53 -8.40 -10.59
N GLY A 66 7.49 -7.14 -11.05
CA GLY A 66 6.68 -6.76 -12.20
C GLY A 66 5.18 -6.91 -11.93
N ALA A 67 4.74 -6.97 -10.68
CA ALA A 67 3.32 -7.11 -10.37
C ALA A 67 2.53 -5.82 -10.71
N LEU A 68 3.21 -4.66 -10.75
CA LEU A 68 2.65 -3.42 -11.31
C LEU A 68 2.44 -3.48 -12.85
N VAL A 69 3.00 -4.46 -13.57
CA VAL A 69 3.06 -4.51 -15.06
C VAL A 69 1.72 -4.85 -15.73
N SER A 70 0.67 -5.19 -14.97
CA SER A 70 -0.59 -5.62 -15.59
C SER A 70 -1.50 -4.45 -16.04
N MET A 71 -1.32 -3.25 -15.50
CA MET A 71 -2.14 -2.09 -15.92
C MET A 71 -1.55 -1.33 -17.11
N ASP A 72 -0.22 -1.19 -17.21
CA ASP A 72 0.41 -0.54 -18.37
C ASP A 72 0.24 -1.33 -19.67
N PHE A 73 0.26 -2.67 -19.59
CA PHE A 73 0.03 -3.52 -20.76
C PHE A 73 -1.43 -3.47 -21.23
N LEU A 74 -2.38 -3.43 -20.29
CA LEU A 74 -3.79 -3.31 -20.59
C LEU A 74 -4.13 -1.94 -21.20
N TYR A 75 -3.53 -0.86 -20.67
CA TYR A 75 -3.66 0.52 -21.21
C TYR A 75 -3.14 0.65 -22.65
N LYS A 76 -2.07 -0.09 -23.01
CA LYS A 76 -1.53 -0.13 -24.37
C LYS A 76 -2.37 -0.96 -25.35
N ARG A 77 -3.18 -1.91 -24.85
CA ARG A 77 -4.05 -2.77 -25.67
C ARG A 77 -5.47 -2.22 -25.86
N LEU A 78 -5.83 -1.17 -25.13
CA LEU A 78 -7.15 -0.55 -25.18
C LEU A 78 -7.31 0.39 -26.41
N PRO A 79 -8.45 0.34 -27.12
CA PRO A 79 -8.73 1.28 -28.20
C PRO A 79 -8.78 2.73 -27.67
N SER A 80 -8.32 3.67 -28.49
CA SER A 80 -8.12 5.09 -28.15
C SER A 80 -9.36 5.78 -27.53
N GLY A 81 -10.57 5.33 -27.87
CA GLY A 81 -11.82 5.83 -27.30
C GLY A 81 -12.01 5.50 -25.81
N PHE A 82 -11.70 4.26 -25.41
CA PHE A 82 -11.85 3.81 -24.02
C PHE A 82 -10.79 4.43 -23.10
N ARG A 83 -9.60 4.69 -23.66
CA ARG A 83 -8.49 5.34 -22.97
C ARG A 83 -8.80 6.77 -22.55
N ARG A 84 -9.51 7.55 -23.40
CA ARG A 84 -9.95 8.91 -23.07
C ARG A 84 -10.97 8.96 -21.92
N ILE A 85 -11.89 8.01 -21.90
CA ILE A 85 -12.91 7.92 -20.84
C ILE A 85 -12.26 7.54 -19.51
N LEU A 86 -11.36 6.54 -19.53
CA LEU A 86 -10.58 6.14 -18.36
C LEU A 86 -9.73 7.30 -17.83
N ASP A 87 -9.00 8.02 -18.69
CA ASP A 87 -8.21 9.18 -18.27
C ASP A 87 -9.09 10.26 -17.65
N ALA A 88 -10.23 10.61 -18.26
CA ALA A 88 -11.16 11.60 -17.71
C ALA A 88 -11.71 11.19 -16.33
N LEU A 89 -12.04 9.91 -16.15
CA LEU A 89 -12.58 9.37 -14.91
C LEU A 89 -11.51 9.33 -13.81
N ILE A 90 -10.28 8.92 -14.14
CA ILE A 90 -9.13 8.91 -13.23
C ILE A 90 -8.79 10.34 -12.79
N TYR A 91 -8.69 11.30 -13.73
CA TYR A 91 -8.44 12.70 -13.40
C TYR A 91 -9.56 13.28 -12.53
N SER A 92 -10.81 12.96 -12.82
CA SER A 92 -11.95 13.41 -12.00
C SER A 92 -11.88 12.88 -10.57
N ILE A 93 -11.58 11.60 -10.38
CA ILE A 93 -11.43 10.99 -9.04
C ILE A 93 -10.28 11.65 -8.28
N ILE A 94 -9.13 11.85 -8.91
CA ILE A 94 -7.96 12.47 -8.27
C ILE A 94 -8.28 13.88 -7.79
N ILE A 95 -8.98 14.68 -8.62
CA ILE A 95 -9.38 16.03 -8.25
C ILE A 95 -10.32 16.01 -7.04
N ILE A 96 -11.29 15.10 -7.02
CA ILE A 96 -12.24 14.96 -5.91
C ILE A 96 -11.51 14.53 -4.62
N SER A 97 -10.63 13.54 -4.68
CA SER A 97 -9.87 13.07 -3.52
C SER A 97 -8.83 14.07 -3.00
N CYS A 98 -8.36 15.01 -3.81
CA CYS A 98 -7.46 16.09 -3.36
C CYS A 98 -8.22 17.21 -2.63
N VAL A 99 -9.51 17.39 -2.94
CA VAL A 99 -10.37 18.43 -2.36
C VAL A 99 -10.99 18.00 -1.03
N VAL A 100 -11.23 16.70 -0.82
CA VAL A 100 -11.83 16.11 0.40
C VAL A 100 -10.75 15.83 1.44
#